data_AF-A0A357D1W2-F1
#
_entry.id   AF-A0A357D1W2-F1
#
_cell.length_a   1.000
_cell.length_b   1.000
_cell.length_c   1.000
_cell.angle_alpha   90.00
_cell.angle_beta   90.00
_cell.angle_gamma   90.00
#
_symmetry.space_group_name_H-M   'P 1'
#
loop_
_entity.id
_entity.type
_entity.pdbx_description
1 polymer ?
#
loop_
_entity_poly.entity_id
_entity_poly.type
_entity_poly.pdbx_seq_one_letter_code
_entity_poly.pdbx_strand_id
1 'polypeptide(L)' 'EQAITYLKQNKLGRATFLPLNMIEGKVDRFTDSKALLTQYNSKPATEAVFYDQQYQAVVSHLLSGTLIAPDLKTAVELAE' A
#
# COMPACT_ATOMS: atom_id res chain seq x y z
N GLU A 1 20.96 -10.43 -1.54
CA GLU A 1 21.44 -11.35 -0.48
C GLU A 1 22.45 -10.74 0.49
N GLN A 2 23.38 -9.90 0.01
CA GLN A 2 24.42 -9.27 0.84
C GLN A 2 23.87 -8.61 2.13
N ALA A 3 22.80 -7.82 2.03
CA ALA A 3 22.18 -7.16 3.20
C ALA A 3 21.62 -8.16 4.24
N ILE A 4 21.00 -9.25 3.79
CA ILE A 4 20.45 -10.29 4.69
C ILE A 4 21.59 -10.99 5.43
N THR A 5 22.64 -11.37 4.70
CA THR A 5 23.83 -12.02 5.26
C THR A 5 24.51 -11.10 6.27
N TYR A 6 24.66 -9.82 5.94
CA TYR A 6 25.23 -8.82 6.84
C TYR A 6 24.46 -8.71 8.17
N LEU A 7 23.13 -8.61 8.13
CA LEU A 7 22.31 -8.55 9.34
C LEU A 7 22.46 -9.81 10.21
N LYS A 8 22.51 -11.00 9.57
CA LYS A 8 22.68 -12.28 10.27
C LYS A 8 24.04 -12.38 10.95
N GLN A 9 25.12 -12.09 10.23
CA GLN A 9 26.49 -12.19 10.73
C GLN A 9 26.74 -11.26 11.93
N ASN A 10 26.15 -10.07 11.89
CA ASN A 10 26.31 -9.05 12.92
C ASN A 10 25.22 -9.09 14.01
N LYS A 11 24.28 -10.06 13.95
CA LYS A 11 23.16 -10.22 14.91
C LYS A 11 22.32 -8.95 15.10
N LEU A 12 22.06 -8.22 14.01
CA LEU A 12 21.42 -6.89 14.04
C LEU A 12 19.88 -6.94 14.01
N GLY A 13 19.28 -8.12 14.19
CA GLY A 13 17.84 -8.31 14.15
C GLY A 13 17.31 -8.67 12.76
N ARG A 14 16.03 -8.35 12.52
CA ARG A 14 15.27 -8.73 11.32
C ARG A 14 14.86 -7.51 10.53
N ALA A 15 14.87 -7.64 9.21
CA ALA A 15 14.34 -6.65 8.28
C ALA A 15 13.48 -7.34 7.22
N THR A 16 12.49 -6.63 6.70
CA THR A 16 11.71 -7.02 5.53
C THR A 16 12.23 -6.24 4.33
N PHE A 17 12.66 -6.95 3.30
CA PHE A 17 13.12 -6.34 2.05
C PHE A 17 12.01 -6.43 1.01
N LEU A 18 11.82 -5.33 0.28
CA LEU A 18 10.82 -5.23 -0.80
C LEU A 18 11.55 -5.11 -2.14
N PRO A 19 11.89 -6.24 -2.80
CA PRO A 19 12.64 -6.25 -4.05
C PRO A 19 11.81 -5.69 -5.21
N LEU A 20 12.23 -4.55 -5.78
CA LEU A 20 11.48 -3.86 -6.85
C LEU A 20 11.31 -4.69 -8.13
N ASN A 21 12.25 -5.59 -8.40
CA ASN A 21 12.25 -6.44 -9.60
C ASN A 21 11.38 -7.70 -9.45
N MET A 22 10.90 -8.03 -8.25
CA MET A 22 10.08 -9.22 -7.99
C MET A 22 8.66 -8.89 -7.53
N ILE A 23 8.43 -7.66 -7.06
CA ILE A 23 7.10 -7.26 -6.60
C ILE A 23 6.27 -6.85 -7.79
N GLU A 24 5.17 -7.56 -7.99
CA GLU A 24 4.13 -7.18 -8.95
C GLU A 24 3.14 -6.19 -8.30
N GLY A 25 2.88 -5.10 -9.00
CA GLY A 25 1.86 -4.14 -8.61
C GLY A 25 0.48 -4.75 -8.74
N LYS A 26 -0.39 -4.46 -7.77
CA LYS A 26 -1.81 -4.85 -7.80
C LYS A 26 -2.67 -3.68 -8.26
N VAL A 27 -3.67 -3.97 -9.08
CA VAL A 27 -4.72 -3.00 -9.40
C VAL A 27 -5.47 -2.65 -8.13
N ASP A 28 -5.82 -1.38 -7.99
CA ASP A 28 -6.58 -0.90 -6.86
C ASP A 28 -7.98 -1.53 -6.84
N ARG A 29 -8.36 -2.12 -5.70
CA ARG A 29 -9.67 -2.77 -5.54
C ARG A 29 -10.84 -1.78 -5.68
N PHE A 30 -10.57 -0.49 -5.56
CA PHE A 30 -11.59 0.56 -5.57
C PHE A 30 -11.66 1.32 -6.90
N THR A 31 -11.02 0.81 -7.96
CA THR A 31 -10.97 1.47 -9.28
C THR A 31 -12.36 1.81 -9.81
N ASP A 32 -13.32 0.89 -9.65
CA ASP A 32 -14.70 1.07 -10.14
C ASP A 32 -15.56 1.91 -9.17
N SER A 33 -15.10 2.11 -7.93
CA SER A 33 -15.85 2.79 -6.86
C SER A 33 -15.40 4.23 -6.60
N LYS A 34 -14.50 4.79 -7.41
CA LYS A 34 -13.91 6.13 -7.17
C LYS A 34 -14.93 7.25 -6.99
N ALA A 35 -16.00 7.23 -7.79
CA ALA A 35 -17.06 8.24 -7.71
C ALA A 35 -17.79 8.18 -6.36
N LEU A 36 -18.13 6.97 -5.90
CA LEU A 36 -18.74 6.73 -4.59
C LEU A 36 -17.80 7.19 -3.48
N LEU A 37 -16.54 6.76 -3.51
CA LEU A 37 -15.55 7.13 -2.49
C LEU A 37 -15.42 8.66 -2.34
N THR A 38 -15.42 9.38 -3.46
CA THR A 38 -15.35 10.84 -3.45
C THR A 38 -16.56 11.47 -2.74
N GLN A 39 -17.77 10.92 -2.90
CA GLN A 39 -18.97 11.41 -2.21
C GLN A 39 -18.86 11.25 -0.69
N TYR A 40 -18.22 10.18 -0.23
CA TYR A 40 -17.95 9.91 1.17
C TYR A 40 -16.69 10.60 1.71
N ASN A 41 -16.08 11.49 0.92
CA ASN A 41 -14.79 12.12 1.24
C ASN A 41 -13.68 11.09 1.57
N SER A 42 -13.77 9.93 0.93
CA SER A 42 -12.86 8.80 1.05
C SER A 42 -12.02 8.64 -0.21
N LYS A 43 -10.87 7.97 -0.10
CA LYS A 43 -10.00 7.70 -1.25
C LYS A 43 -9.15 6.44 -1.05
N PRO A 44 -8.69 5.78 -2.13
CA PRO A 44 -7.72 4.70 -2.01
C PRO A 44 -6.42 5.20 -1.39
N ALA A 45 -5.79 4.39 -0.54
CA ALA A 45 -4.55 4.78 0.13
C ALA A 45 -3.36 4.94 -0.85
N THR A 46 -3.42 4.26 -2.00
CA THR A 46 -2.45 4.39 -3.10
C THR A 46 -2.38 5.81 -3.68
N GLU A 47 -3.47 6.58 -3.59
CA GLU A 47 -3.58 7.97 -4.07
C GLU A 47 -3.26 9.01 -2.99
N ALA A 48 -3.06 8.59 -1.75
CA ALA A 48 -2.82 9.48 -0.62
C ALA A 48 -1.33 9.62 -0.25
N VAL A 49 -0.45 8.90 -0.95
CA VAL A 49 0.99 8.89 -0.70
C VAL A 49 1.75 9.35 -1.95
N PHE A 50 2.82 10.10 -1.74
CA PHE A 50 3.73 10.53 -2.80
C PHE A 50 5.00 9.68 -2.75
N TYR A 51 5.46 9.23 -3.92
CA TYR A 51 6.63 8.38 -4.07
C TYR A 51 7.15 8.45 -5.50
N ASP A 52 8.42 8.11 -5.70
CA ASP A 52 8.99 8.02 -7.05
C ASP A 52 8.37 6.85 -7.83
N GLN A 53 8.14 7.05 -9.12
CA GLN A 53 7.47 6.06 -9.98
C GLN A 53 8.12 4.66 -9.94
N GLN A 54 9.43 4.58 -9.68
CA GLN A 54 10.14 3.30 -9.51
C GLN A 54 9.60 2.42 -8.37
N TYR A 55 8.88 3.01 -7.40
CA TYR A 55 8.27 2.33 -6.26
C TYR A 55 6.79 1.97 -6.47
N GLN A 56 6.20 2.30 -7.62
CA GLN A 56 4.77 2.10 -7.88
C GLN A 56 4.31 0.67 -7.60
N ALA A 57 5.04 -0.33 -8.08
CA ALA A 57 4.69 -1.73 -7.83
C ALA A 57 4.66 -2.08 -6.34
N VAL A 58 5.62 -1.57 -5.56
CA VAL A 58 5.68 -1.77 -4.11
C VAL A 58 4.51 -1.10 -3.40
N VAL A 59 4.24 0.16 -3.72
CA VAL A 59 3.15 0.91 -3.08
C VAL A 59 1.79 0.29 -3.40
N SER A 60 1.56 -0.06 -4.67
CA SER A 60 0.36 -0.79 -5.08
C SER A 60 0.24 -2.14 -4.38
N HIS A 61 1.35 -2.90 -4.25
CA HIS A 61 1.34 -4.17 -3.53
C HIS A 61 0.91 -4.03 -2.07
N LEU A 62 1.40 -2.98 -1.38
CA LEU A 62 1.12 -2.73 0.03
C LEU A 62 -0.28 -2.15 0.28
N LEU A 63 -0.77 -1.27 -0.61
CA LEU A 63 -1.91 -0.40 -0.32
C LEU A 63 -3.14 -0.60 -1.22
N SER A 64 -3.09 -1.45 -2.25
CA SER A 64 -4.19 -1.67 -3.23
C SER A 64 -5.53 -2.10 -2.63
N GLY A 65 -5.55 -2.56 -1.37
CA GLY A 65 -6.77 -2.92 -0.64
C GLY A 65 -7.06 -2.03 0.56
N THR A 66 -6.37 -0.90 0.69
CA THR A 66 -6.50 0.02 1.83
C THR A 66 -7.27 1.26 1.40
N LEU A 67 -8.30 1.61 2.16
CA LEU A 67 -9.11 2.81 1.96
C LEU A 67 -8.86 3.81 3.10
N ILE A 68 -8.88 5.09 2.78
CA ILE A 68 -8.85 6.19 3.75
C ILE A 68 -10.24 6.80 3.79
N ALA A 69 -10.85 6.80 4.97
CA ALA A 69 -12.15 7.41 5.26
C ALA A 69 -11.99 8.58 6.25
N PRO A 70 -12.92 9.57 6.25
CA PRO A 70 -12.84 10.72 7.15
C PRO A 70 -13.14 10.37 8.61
N ASP A 71 -13.93 9.33 8.86
CA ASP A 71 -14.30 8.87 10.19
C ASP A 71 -14.67 7.37 10.21
N LEU A 72 -14.85 6.83 11.42
CA LEU A 72 -15.16 5.42 11.64
C LEU A 72 -16.54 5.03 11.09
N LYS A 73 -17.53 5.94 11.12
CA LYS A 73 -18.88 5.63 10.65
C LYS A 73 -18.85 5.41 9.14
N THR A 74 -18.24 6.33 8.40
CA THR A 74 -18.03 6.18 6.95
C THR A 74 -17.19 4.95 6.61
N ALA A 75 -16.16 4.64 7.42
CA ALA A 75 -15.34 3.44 7.19
C ALA A 75 -16.15 2.14 7.30
N VAL A 76 -17.07 2.05 8.27
CA VAL A 76 -17.96 0.89 8.41
C VAL A 76 -18.93 0.82 7.24
N GLU A 77 -19.57 1.93 6.88
CA GLU A 77 -20.54 1.99 5.78
C GLU A 77 -19.95 1.61 4.42
N LEU A 78 -18.67 1.91 4.18
CA LEU A 78 -17.98 1.55 2.92
C LEU A 78 -17.40 0.13 2.92
N ALA A 79 -17.36 -0.55 4.06
CA ALA A 79 -16.82 -1.90 4.20
C ALA A 79 -17.89 -3.00 4.13
N GLU A 80 -19.16 -2.66 4.42
CA GLU A 80 -20.34 -3.51 4.25
C GLU A 80 -20.75 -3.63 2.76
#